data_AF-A0A321L5H0-F1
#
_entry.id   AF-A0A321L5H0-F1
#
_cell.length_a   1.000
_cell.length_b   1.000
_cell.length_c   1.000
_cell.angle_alpha   90.00
_cell.angle_beta   90.00
_cell.angle_gamma   90.00
#
_symmetry.space_group_name_H-M   'P 1'
#
loop_
_entity.id
_entity.type
_entity.pdbx_description
1 polymer ?
#
loop_
_entity_poly.entity_id
_entity_poly.type
_entity_poly.pdbx_seq_one_letter_code
_entity_poly.pdbx_strand_id
1 'polypeptide(L)'
;MKKLLAVAVIVLPMVLTAQTQHFKQTNDGAFAAVSSNTDPFSSFNIQVSRNSSNGTNISLVSLSFAPDFSTGTVTVIIGAIPNSAFAGDNTRNLTLDLDTSTLDPTTSTSETCTLDFTQVDPTFTCSPITPGTIHLAFNENGIQRERLLALEAFSTVGPVTIHTHQRSDSGSANVQGTILGAAVSSSNATVGVNHMSTLEFIQN
;
A
#
# COMPACT_ATOMS: atom_id res chain seq x y z
N MET A 1 -23.98 -2.51 1.30
CA MET A 1 -23.35 -2.48 -0.03
C MET A 1 -22.17 -1.50 0.02
N LYS A 2 -20.95 -2.02 0.17
CA LYS A 2 -19.69 -1.29 -0.03
C LYS A 2 -18.72 -2.30 -0.68
N LYS A 3 -18.96 -2.56 -1.96
CA LYS A 3 -18.00 -3.23 -2.84
C LYS A 3 -17.07 -2.13 -3.32
N LEU A 4 -15.74 -2.33 -3.22
CA LEU A 4 -14.61 -1.51 -3.72
C LEU A 4 -13.59 -1.23 -2.61
N LEU A 5 -12.78 -2.23 -2.25
CA LEU A 5 -11.50 -2.03 -1.58
C LEU A 5 -10.57 -3.24 -1.85
N ALA A 6 -10.42 -3.53 -3.14
CA ALA A 6 -9.31 -4.32 -3.68
C ALA A 6 -8.79 -3.59 -4.93
N VAL A 7 -8.63 -2.27 -4.81
CA VAL A 7 -7.82 -1.50 -5.75
C VAL A 7 -6.47 -1.37 -5.07
N ALA A 8 -5.59 -2.34 -5.33
CA ALA A 8 -4.17 -2.08 -5.19
C ALA A 8 -3.87 -0.87 -6.08
N VAL A 9 -3.48 0.24 -5.44
CA VAL A 9 -3.19 1.51 -6.09
C VAL A 9 -2.03 1.29 -7.06
N ILE A 10 -2.34 0.99 -8.31
CA ILE A 10 -1.41 1.09 -9.44
C ILE A 10 -1.69 2.46 -10.05
N VAL A 11 -1.06 3.50 -9.49
CA VAL A 11 -1.01 4.83 -10.11
C VAL A 11 0.38 4.99 -10.70
N LEU A 12 0.45 4.68 -12.01
CA LEU A 12 1.31 5.27 -13.04
C LEU A 12 2.83 4.99 -13.04
N PRO A 13 3.37 4.66 -14.22
CA PRO A 13 3.78 5.72 -15.15
C PRO A 13 2.98 5.73 -16.47
N MET A 14 2.06 6.70 -16.65
CA MET A 14 1.43 7.03 -17.97
C MET A 14 2.43 7.80 -18.87
N VAL A 15 3.69 7.38 -18.92
CA VAL A 15 4.73 8.00 -19.78
C VAL A 15 5.31 7.01 -20.79
N LEU A 16 4.92 5.73 -20.75
CA LEU A 16 5.38 4.69 -21.69
C LEU A 16 4.40 4.36 -22.84
N THR A 17 3.20 4.97 -22.87
CA THR A 17 2.13 4.61 -23.82
C THR A 17 2.25 5.25 -25.20
N ALA A 18 3.38 5.88 -25.54
CA ALA A 18 3.60 6.35 -26.92
C ALA A 18 4.15 5.26 -27.85
N GLN A 19 4.62 4.12 -27.32
CA GLN A 19 5.29 3.08 -28.14
C GLN A 19 4.88 1.63 -27.84
N THR A 20 4.08 1.36 -26.81
CA THR A 20 3.67 0.00 -26.44
C THR A 20 2.21 -0.26 -26.81
N GLN A 21 1.99 -1.07 -27.86
CA GLN A 21 0.65 -1.51 -28.29
C GLN A 21 -0.03 -2.41 -27.23
N HIS A 22 0.75 -3.00 -26.33
CA HIS A 22 0.28 -3.85 -25.25
C HIS A 22 1.19 -3.72 -24.03
N PHE A 23 0.61 -3.43 -22.87
CA PHE A 23 1.27 -3.49 -21.58
C PHE A 23 0.55 -4.51 -20.72
N LYS A 24 1.28 -5.46 -20.14
CA LYS A 24 0.74 -6.49 -19.26
C LYS A 24 1.50 -6.50 -17.94
N GLN A 25 0.77 -6.31 -16.86
CA GLN A 25 1.26 -6.51 -15.50
C GLN A 25 0.62 -7.77 -14.93
N THR A 26 1.44 -8.72 -14.49
CA THR A 26 0.99 -9.89 -13.73
C THR A 26 1.29 -9.65 -12.27
N ASN A 27 0.34 -9.92 -11.37
CA ASN A 27 0.46 -9.83 -9.94
C ASN A 27 0.16 -11.21 -9.34
N ASP A 28 1.19 -11.78 -8.72
CA ASP A 28 1.15 -13.10 -8.13
C ASP A 28 1.93 -13.04 -6.82
N GLY A 29 1.25 -13.16 -5.68
CA GLY A 29 1.88 -12.99 -4.38
C GLY A 29 1.00 -12.31 -3.33
N ALA A 30 1.56 -12.21 -2.14
CA ALA A 30 0.86 -11.73 -0.95
C ALA A 30 0.63 -10.21 -0.97
N PHE A 31 -0.43 -9.77 -0.31
CA PHE A 31 -0.67 -8.38 -0.01
C PHE A 31 -1.28 -8.22 1.39
N ALA A 32 -1.03 -7.08 2.00
CA ALA A 32 -1.68 -6.68 3.25
C ALA A 32 -2.00 -5.18 3.19
N ALA A 33 -3.12 -4.79 3.79
CA ALA A 33 -3.52 -3.41 3.90
C ALA A 33 -4.21 -3.15 5.24
N VAL A 34 -3.97 -1.99 5.82
CA VAL A 34 -4.70 -1.53 7.01
C VAL A 34 -4.81 -0.01 6.98
N SER A 35 -5.96 0.47 7.42
CA SER A 35 -6.15 1.88 7.75
C SER A 35 -6.67 1.96 9.18
N SER A 36 -5.96 2.67 10.04
CA SER A 36 -6.38 2.80 11.44
C SER A 36 -5.85 4.08 12.07
N ASN A 37 -6.38 4.36 13.25
CA ASN A 37 -5.92 5.47 14.07
C ASN A 37 -4.97 4.92 15.13
N THR A 38 -3.80 5.53 15.26
CA THR A 38 -2.84 5.20 16.33
C THR A 38 -3.21 5.88 17.64
N ASP A 39 -3.78 7.08 17.56
CA ASP A 39 -4.35 7.84 18.67
C ASP A 39 -5.47 8.78 18.16
N PRO A 40 -6.15 9.59 19.00
CA PRO A 40 -7.23 10.47 18.55
C PRO A 40 -6.83 11.53 17.51
N PHE A 41 -5.54 11.86 17.41
CA PHE A 41 -4.99 12.89 16.54
C PHE A 41 -4.08 12.33 15.45
N SER A 42 -3.87 11.01 15.42
CA SER A 42 -3.01 10.36 14.44
C SER A 42 -3.65 9.14 13.77
N SER A 43 -3.41 9.03 12.48
CA SER A 43 -3.90 7.97 11.63
C SER A 43 -2.84 7.53 10.64
N PHE A 44 -3.01 6.33 10.11
CA PHE A 44 -2.18 5.82 9.06
C PHE A 44 -2.98 4.93 8.12
N ASN A 45 -2.49 4.85 6.90
CA ASN A 45 -2.89 3.92 5.88
C ASN A 45 -1.62 3.27 5.36
N ILE A 46 -1.56 1.94 5.42
CA ILE A 46 -0.48 1.18 4.82
C ILE A 46 -1.06 0.11 3.92
N GLN A 47 -0.44 -0.02 2.75
CA GLN A 47 -0.63 -1.10 1.81
C GLN A 47 0.74 -1.63 1.41
N VAL A 48 0.91 -2.94 1.49
CA VAL A 48 2.10 -3.64 1.04
C VAL A 48 1.68 -4.77 0.12
N SER A 49 2.42 -4.97 -0.95
CA SER A 49 2.20 -6.08 -1.86
C SER A 49 3.51 -6.61 -2.39
N ARG A 50 3.60 -7.92 -2.49
CA ARG A 50 4.70 -8.64 -3.13
C ARG A 50 4.19 -9.25 -4.40
N ASN A 51 4.95 -9.05 -5.46
CA ASN A 51 4.75 -9.68 -6.74
C ASN A 51 5.93 -10.61 -7.02
N SER A 52 5.64 -11.87 -7.34
CA SER A 52 6.61 -12.93 -7.61
C SER A 52 7.55 -12.59 -8.77
N SER A 53 7.15 -11.66 -9.65
CA SER A 53 7.91 -11.26 -10.83
C SER A 53 8.51 -9.85 -10.78
N ASN A 54 7.88 -8.90 -10.06
CA ASN A 54 8.23 -7.46 -10.15
C ASN A 54 8.63 -6.83 -8.80
N GLY A 55 8.93 -7.65 -7.79
CA GLY A 55 9.40 -7.18 -6.49
C GLY A 55 8.27 -6.80 -5.53
N THR A 56 8.66 -6.18 -4.42
CA THR A 56 7.75 -5.82 -3.32
C THR A 56 7.62 -4.32 -3.24
N ASN A 57 6.40 -3.82 -3.03
CA ASN A 57 6.11 -2.40 -2.95
C ASN A 57 5.32 -2.07 -1.70
N ILE A 58 5.57 -0.88 -1.17
CA ILE A 58 4.85 -0.28 -0.04
C ILE A 58 4.19 1.04 -0.47
N SER A 59 3.07 1.33 0.14
CA SER A 59 2.46 2.66 0.20
C SER A 59 2.03 2.88 1.64
N LEU A 60 2.72 3.77 2.34
CA LEU A 60 2.40 4.21 3.69
C LEU A 60 2.13 5.72 3.64
N VAL A 61 1.01 6.13 4.19
CA VAL A 61 0.70 7.51 4.50
C VAL A 61 0.27 7.57 5.96
N SER A 62 0.97 8.36 6.77
CA SER A 62 0.59 8.64 8.14
C SER A 62 0.36 10.13 8.31
N LEU A 63 -0.66 10.48 9.09
CA LEU A 63 -1.05 11.84 9.42
C LEU A 63 -1.13 11.94 10.94
N SER A 64 -0.52 12.95 11.54
CA SER A 64 -0.68 13.28 12.95
C SER A 64 -0.87 14.78 13.14
N PHE A 65 -1.62 15.16 14.17
CA PHE A 65 -1.75 16.54 14.61
C PHE A 65 -1.23 16.68 16.03
N ALA A 66 -0.62 17.83 16.32
CA ALA A 66 -0.38 18.21 17.71
C ALA A 66 -1.72 18.36 18.46
N PRO A 67 -1.78 18.07 19.77
CA PRO A 67 -3.03 18.14 20.54
C PRO A 67 -3.69 19.53 20.55
N ASP A 68 -2.91 20.59 20.33
CA ASP A 68 -3.36 21.97 20.22
C ASP A 68 -3.67 22.39 18.78
N PHE A 69 -3.54 21.47 17.82
CA PHE A 69 -3.70 21.70 16.38
C PHE A 69 -2.78 22.80 15.82
N SER A 70 -1.70 23.16 16.53
CA SER A 70 -0.71 24.11 16.07
C SER A 70 0.07 23.60 14.86
N THR A 71 0.26 22.27 14.80
CA THR A 71 1.05 21.62 13.76
C THR A 71 0.39 20.33 13.30
N GLY A 72 0.58 20.00 12.03
CA GLY A 72 0.22 18.72 11.44
C GLY A 72 1.43 18.11 10.76
N THR A 73 1.60 16.80 10.88
CA THR A 73 2.70 16.07 10.26
C THR A 73 2.15 15.00 9.34
N VAL A 74 2.66 14.95 8.12
CA VAL A 74 2.33 13.92 7.13
C VAL A 74 3.61 13.16 6.83
N THR A 75 3.61 11.85 7.00
CA THR A 75 4.73 10.98 6.61
C THR A 75 4.30 10.09 5.47
N VAL A 76 5.12 10.02 4.43
CA VAL A 76 4.85 9.25 3.21
C VAL A 76 6.03 8.34 2.92
N ILE A 77 5.76 7.05 2.73
CA ILE A 77 6.75 6.08 2.22
C ILE A 77 6.09 5.30 1.09
N ILE A 78 6.55 5.52 -0.14
CA ILE A 78 5.97 4.90 -1.34
C ILE A 78 7.09 4.37 -2.22
N GLY A 79 6.94 3.15 -2.71
CA GLY A 79 7.81 2.59 -3.75
C GLY A 79 8.30 1.19 -3.45
N ALA A 80 9.40 0.82 -4.10
CA ALA A 80 9.97 -0.51 -3.98
C ALA A 80 10.63 -0.72 -2.61
N ILE A 81 10.44 -1.91 -2.04
CA ILE A 81 11.09 -2.36 -0.82
C ILE A 81 11.78 -3.70 -1.05
N PRO A 82 12.79 -4.07 -0.24
CA PRO A 82 13.42 -5.38 -0.32
C PRO A 82 12.38 -6.51 -0.24
N ASN A 83 12.50 -7.54 -1.08
CA ASN A 83 11.54 -8.65 -1.09
C ASN A 83 11.50 -9.42 0.24
N SER A 84 12.61 -9.43 0.98
CA SER A 84 12.68 -10.03 2.31
C SER A 84 11.90 -9.23 3.37
N ALA A 85 11.57 -7.97 3.10
CA ALA A 85 10.86 -7.12 4.05
C ALA A 85 9.38 -7.48 4.17
N PHE A 86 8.78 -8.19 3.20
CA PHE A 86 7.40 -8.65 3.30
C PHE A 86 7.32 -10.17 3.12
N ALA A 87 7.04 -10.86 4.22
CA ALA A 87 7.08 -12.32 4.32
C ALA A 87 5.70 -12.94 4.54
N GLY A 88 5.58 -14.19 4.13
CA GLY A 88 4.37 -15.00 4.21
C GLY A 88 3.71 -15.21 2.84
N ASP A 89 3.20 -16.42 2.63
CA ASP A 89 2.70 -16.89 1.32
C ASP A 89 1.21 -17.27 1.37
N ASN A 90 0.51 -16.93 2.45
CA ASN A 90 -0.90 -17.26 2.64
C ASN A 90 -1.64 -16.15 3.41
N THR A 91 -2.96 -16.26 3.49
CA THR A 91 -3.78 -15.28 4.19
C THR A 91 -3.62 -15.34 5.70
N ARG A 92 -3.10 -16.42 6.28
CA ARG A 92 -3.11 -16.63 7.74
C ARG A 92 -2.16 -15.69 8.47
N ASN A 93 -0.90 -15.66 8.06
CA ASN A 93 0.14 -14.89 8.74
C ASN A 93 1.03 -14.20 7.70
N LEU A 94 1.02 -12.88 7.69
CA LEU A 94 1.91 -12.05 6.88
C LEU A 94 2.70 -11.12 7.80
N THR A 95 3.94 -10.79 7.44
CA THR A 95 4.78 -9.92 8.24
C THR A 95 5.48 -8.91 7.35
N LEU A 96 5.40 -7.64 7.71
CA LEU A 96 6.20 -6.57 7.16
C LEU A 96 7.29 -6.24 8.18
N ASP A 97 8.55 -6.36 7.79
CA ASP A 97 9.72 -5.95 8.57
C ASP A 97 10.65 -5.15 7.65
N LEU A 98 10.55 -3.83 7.74
CA LEU A 98 11.21 -2.90 6.85
C LEU A 98 12.06 -1.92 7.66
N ASP A 99 13.37 -1.89 7.37
CA ASP A 99 14.26 -0.81 7.77
C ASP A 99 14.26 0.26 6.68
N THR A 100 13.72 1.45 7.00
CA THR A 100 13.60 2.53 6.03
C THR A 100 14.95 3.14 5.63
N SER A 101 16.04 2.87 6.37
CA SER A 101 17.39 3.26 5.98
C SER A 101 17.89 2.54 4.73
N THR A 102 17.29 1.39 4.40
CA THR A 102 17.67 0.54 3.26
C THR A 102 16.91 0.88 1.98
N LEU A 103 16.03 1.88 2.02
CA LEU A 103 15.23 2.30 0.87
C LEU A 103 16.11 2.97 -0.18
N ASP A 104 15.96 2.53 -1.42
CA ASP A 104 16.66 3.11 -2.56
C ASP A 104 15.94 4.41 -2.99
N PRO A 105 16.58 5.59 -2.89
CA PRO A 105 15.95 6.87 -3.21
C PRO A 105 15.62 7.04 -4.70
N THR A 106 16.11 6.14 -5.58
CA THR A 106 15.79 6.16 -7.02
C THR A 106 14.50 5.44 -7.35
N THR A 107 14.02 4.55 -6.47
CA THR A 107 12.84 3.71 -6.68
C THR A 107 11.80 3.82 -5.56
N SER A 108 12.11 4.60 -4.52
CA SER A 108 11.22 4.86 -3.40
C SER A 108 11.33 6.30 -2.90
N THR A 109 10.23 6.83 -2.40
CA THR A 109 10.12 8.14 -1.77
C THR A 109 9.85 7.93 -0.28
N SER A 110 10.60 8.62 0.57
CA SER A 110 10.38 8.61 2.01
C SER A 110 10.56 10.02 2.58
N GLU A 111 9.44 10.68 2.87
CA GLU A 111 9.42 12.08 3.30
C GLU A 111 8.44 12.31 4.43
N THR A 112 8.78 13.25 5.31
CA THR A 112 7.88 13.79 6.32
C THR A 112 7.72 15.28 6.07
N CYS A 113 6.47 15.73 5.98
CA CYS A 113 6.09 17.12 5.80
C CYS A 113 5.38 17.63 7.05
N THR A 114 5.77 18.82 7.51
CA THR A 114 5.13 19.52 8.63
C THR A 114 4.39 20.75 8.14
N LEU A 115 3.15 20.88 8.59
CA LEU A 115 2.27 22.01 8.42
C LEU A 115 2.25 22.78 9.72
N ASP A 116 2.66 24.04 9.70
CA ASP A 116 2.57 24.95 10.84
C ASP A 116 1.36 25.88 10.66
N PHE A 117 0.35 25.72 11.53
CA PHE A 117 -0.88 26.51 11.55
C PHE A 117 -0.81 27.69 12.54
N THR A 118 0.32 27.92 13.20
CA THR A 118 0.49 29.06 14.12
C THR A 118 0.60 30.40 13.39
N GLN A 119 0.88 30.38 12.09
CA GLN A 119 0.99 31.56 11.24
C GLN A 119 -0.30 31.77 10.42
N VAL A 120 -0.56 33.03 10.06
CA VAL A 120 -1.71 33.39 9.20
C VAL A 120 -1.60 32.74 7.81
N ASP A 121 -0.37 32.64 7.30
CA ASP A 121 -0.02 31.88 6.10
C ASP A 121 0.71 30.59 6.53
N PRO A 122 0.02 29.44 6.57
CA PRO A 122 0.61 28.22 7.07
C PRO A 122 1.80 27.77 6.22
N THR A 123 2.90 27.42 6.87
CA THR A 123 4.11 26.97 6.17
C THR A 123 4.09 25.46 6.02
N PHE A 124 4.47 24.99 4.83
CA PHE A 124 4.57 23.58 4.48
C PHE A 124 6.04 23.25 4.22
N THR A 125 6.62 22.41 5.06
CA THR A 125 8.04 22.05 4.97
C THR A 125 8.19 20.54 4.92
N CYS A 126 8.83 20.02 3.87
CA CYS A 126 9.14 18.59 3.73
C CYS A 126 10.62 18.35 3.89
N SER A 127 10.95 17.24 4.54
CA SER A 127 12.30 16.74 4.69
C SER A 127 12.30 15.20 4.56
N PRO A 128 13.43 14.60 4.18
CA PRO A 128 13.60 13.16 4.27
C PRO A 128 13.23 12.65 5.67
N ILE A 129 12.61 11.48 5.76
CA ILE A 129 12.30 10.89 7.07
C ILE A 129 13.57 10.57 7.84
N THR A 130 13.50 10.64 9.17
CA THR A 130 14.50 9.99 10.01
C THR A 130 14.39 8.48 9.79
N PRO A 131 15.49 7.77 9.47
CA PRO A 131 15.45 6.33 9.30
C PRO A 131 14.94 5.61 10.55
N GLY A 132 14.18 4.54 10.34
CA GLY A 132 13.57 3.77 11.41
C GLY A 132 12.98 2.47 10.88
N THR A 133 12.39 1.68 11.78
CA THR A 133 11.83 0.37 11.44
C THR A 133 10.31 0.40 11.38
N ILE A 134 9.76 -0.35 10.45
CA ILE A 134 8.34 -0.69 10.36
C ILE A 134 8.24 -2.20 10.53
N HIS A 135 7.65 -2.63 11.65
CA HIS A 135 7.43 -4.04 11.94
C HIS A 135 5.94 -4.25 12.18
N LEU A 136 5.24 -4.94 11.28
CA LEU A 136 3.81 -5.24 11.38
C LEU A 136 3.56 -6.72 11.14
N ALA A 137 2.87 -7.36 12.09
CA ALA A 137 2.40 -8.73 11.95
C ALA A 137 0.89 -8.71 11.69
N PHE A 138 0.49 -9.29 10.56
CA PHE A 138 -0.91 -9.47 10.17
C PHE A 138 -1.32 -10.92 10.39
N ASN A 139 -2.37 -11.14 11.17
CA ASN A 139 -2.90 -12.46 11.50
C ASN A 139 -4.39 -12.53 11.13
N GLU A 140 -4.76 -13.44 10.25
CA GLU A 140 -6.16 -13.66 9.83
C GLU A 140 -7.05 -13.92 11.04
N ASN A 141 -8.16 -13.19 11.14
CA ASN A 141 -9.08 -13.27 12.28
C ASN A 141 -10.41 -13.94 11.94
N GLY A 142 -10.60 -14.34 10.68
CA GLY A 142 -11.76 -15.13 10.23
C GLY A 142 -13.10 -14.38 10.21
N ILE A 143 -13.12 -13.06 10.43
CA ILE A 143 -14.35 -12.24 10.39
C ILE A 143 -14.92 -12.22 8.97
N GLN A 144 -14.06 -12.06 7.96
CA GLN A 144 -14.39 -12.10 6.55
C GLN A 144 -13.34 -12.93 5.82
N ARG A 145 -13.81 -13.74 4.87
CA ARG A 145 -12.96 -14.45 3.92
C ARG A 145 -13.63 -14.45 2.56
N GLU A 146 -12.85 -14.13 1.53
CA GLU A 146 -13.29 -14.11 0.15
C GLU A 146 -12.32 -14.88 -0.72
N ARG A 147 -12.87 -15.59 -1.71
CA ARG A 147 -12.09 -16.31 -2.71
C ARG A 147 -12.62 -15.94 -4.07
N LEU A 148 -11.81 -15.23 -4.84
CA LEU A 148 -12.07 -14.89 -6.22
C LEU A 148 -11.47 -15.97 -7.11
N LEU A 149 -12.33 -16.83 -7.67
CA LEU A 149 -11.88 -17.98 -8.46
C LEU A 149 -11.40 -17.59 -9.86
N ALA A 150 -12.17 -16.72 -10.52
CA ALA A 150 -11.85 -16.13 -11.80
C ALA A 150 -12.80 -14.94 -12.01
N LEU A 151 -12.24 -13.75 -12.09
CA LEU A 151 -12.93 -12.55 -12.55
C LEU A 151 -12.25 -12.09 -13.81
N GLU A 152 -13.03 -11.92 -14.87
CA GLU A 152 -12.56 -11.35 -16.11
C GLU A 152 -13.40 -10.12 -16.42
N ALA A 153 -12.73 -9.00 -16.69
CA ALA A 153 -13.38 -7.74 -17.00
C ALA A 153 -12.65 -7.06 -18.16
N PHE A 154 -13.43 -6.50 -19.08
CA PHE A 154 -12.95 -5.69 -20.18
C PHE A 154 -13.58 -4.30 -20.09
N SER A 155 -12.75 -3.27 -20.17
CA SER A 155 -13.20 -1.88 -20.19
C SER A 155 -12.50 -1.14 -21.32
N THR A 156 -13.25 -0.70 -22.32
CA THR A 156 -12.70 0.05 -23.45
C THR A 156 -12.98 1.54 -23.26
N VAL A 157 -11.91 2.35 -23.29
CA VAL A 157 -11.99 3.82 -23.22
C VAL A 157 -11.17 4.38 -24.39
N GLY A 158 -11.86 4.89 -25.41
CA GLY A 158 -11.22 5.36 -26.63
C GLY A 158 -10.45 4.24 -27.35
N PRO A 159 -9.18 4.42 -27.73
CA PRO A 159 -8.38 3.41 -28.41
C PRO A 159 -7.80 2.36 -27.44
N VAL A 160 -8.03 2.46 -26.14
CA VAL A 160 -7.44 1.56 -25.14
C VAL A 160 -8.50 0.60 -24.59
N THR A 161 -8.21 -0.70 -24.64
CA THR A 161 -8.96 -1.73 -23.93
C THR A 161 -8.16 -2.19 -22.71
N ILE A 162 -8.76 -2.11 -21.54
CA ILE A 162 -8.22 -2.62 -20.30
C ILE A 162 -8.81 -4.01 -20.08
N HIS A 163 -7.97 -5.04 -20.05
CA HIS A 163 -8.35 -6.40 -19.69
C HIS A 163 -7.83 -6.72 -18.29
N THR A 164 -8.74 -7.07 -17.40
CA THR A 164 -8.44 -7.43 -16.02
C THR A 164 -8.82 -8.89 -15.82
N HIS A 165 -7.84 -9.72 -15.49
CA HIS A 165 -8.06 -11.09 -15.03
C HIS A 165 -7.64 -11.16 -13.55
N GLN A 166 -8.55 -11.55 -12.66
CA GLN A 166 -8.26 -11.62 -11.23
C GLN A 166 -8.61 -12.97 -10.65
N ARG A 167 -7.68 -13.48 -9.85
CA ARG A 167 -7.84 -14.66 -9.01
C ARG A 167 -7.08 -14.40 -7.72
N SER A 168 -7.76 -14.52 -6.59
CA SER A 168 -7.18 -14.19 -5.29
C SER A 168 -7.91 -14.87 -4.15
N ASP A 169 -7.20 -15.04 -3.04
CA ASP A 169 -7.79 -15.33 -1.74
C ASP A 169 -7.54 -14.13 -0.83
N SER A 170 -8.56 -13.64 -0.14
CA SER A 170 -8.43 -12.54 0.81
C SER A 170 -9.20 -12.81 2.09
N GLY A 171 -8.80 -12.13 3.16
CA GLY A 171 -9.43 -12.24 4.46
C GLY A 171 -9.21 -11.00 5.30
N SER A 172 -10.02 -10.89 6.35
CA SER A 172 -9.79 -9.92 7.41
C SER A 172 -8.71 -10.40 8.36
N ALA A 173 -7.94 -9.46 8.90
CA ALA A 173 -6.85 -9.74 9.81
C ALA A 173 -6.80 -8.72 10.96
N ASN A 174 -6.18 -9.16 12.05
CA ASN A 174 -5.64 -8.29 13.07
C ASN A 174 -4.21 -7.91 12.66
N VAL A 175 -3.85 -6.64 12.81
CA VAL A 175 -2.48 -6.16 12.69
C VAL A 175 -1.98 -5.68 14.05
N GLN A 176 -0.72 -5.98 14.34
CA GLN A 176 -0.04 -5.49 15.52
C GLN A 176 1.44 -5.23 15.21
N GLY A 177 2.04 -4.23 15.85
CA GLY A 177 3.46 -3.96 15.72
C GLY A 177 3.81 -2.49 15.94
N THR A 178 4.78 -1.98 15.18
CA THR A 178 5.25 -0.60 15.27
C THR A 178 5.52 -0.01 13.88
N ILE A 179 5.24 1.29 13.73
CA ILE A 179 5.60 2.09 12.55
C ILE A 179 6.47 3.23 13.05
N LEU A 180 7.75 3.25 12.69
CA LEU A 180 8.71 4.30 13.08
C LEU A 180 8.72 4.55 14.61
N GLY A 181 8.60 3.46 15.39
CA GLY A 181 8.55 3.50 16.86
C GLY A 181 7.16 3.72 17.48
N ALA A 182 6.15 4.13 16.71
CA ALA A 182 4.78 4.24 17.21
C ALA A 182 4.09 2.87 17.22
N ALA A 183 3.52 2.48 18.35
CA ALA A 183 2.79 1.22 18.48
C ALA A 183 1.48 1.25 17.68
N VAL A 184 1.19 0.16 16.98
CA VAL A 184 0.01 -0.01 16.15
C VAL A 184 -0.69 -1.30 16.54
N SER A 185 -2.01 -1.23 16.70
CA SER A 185 -2.88 -2.40 16.83
C SER A 185 -4.24 -2.10 16.20
N SER A 186 -4.73 -2.99 15.34
CA SER A 186 -6.04 -2.84 14.71
C SER A 186 -6.61 -4.20 14.33
N SER A 187 -7.92 -4.38 14.51
CA SER A 187 -8.63 -5.58 14.06
C SER A 187 -9.24 -5.45 12.66
N ASN A 188 -8.95 -4.34 11.97
CA ASN A 188 -9.51 -4.01 10.66
C ASN A 188 -8.41 -3.92 9.60
N ALA A 189 -7.62 -4.98 9.48
CA ALA A 189 -6.70 -5.17 8.36
C ALA A 189 -7.28 -6.14 7.34
N THR A 190 -6.78 -6.06 6.11
CA THR A 190 -7.04 -7.01 5.03
C THR A 190 -5.74 -7.66 4.63
N VAL A 191 -5.77 -8.98 4.43
CA VAL A 191 -4.65 -9.78 3.94
C VAL A 191 -5.12 -10.61 2.76
N GLY A 192 -4.20 -10.94 1.87
CA GLY A 192 -4.56 -11.79 0.74
C GLY A 192 -3.37 -12.26 -0.07
N VAL A 193 -3.67 -13.09 -1.05
CA VAL A 193 -2.72 -13.60 -2.04
C VAL A 193 -3.39 -13.53 -3.40
N ASN A 194 -2.75 -12.85 -4.34
CA ASN A 194 -3.11 -12.89 -5.75
C ASN A 194 -2.48 -14.13 -6.39
N HIS A 195 -3.24 -14.80 -7.27
CA HIS A 195 -2.82 -15.97 -8.01
C HIS A 195 -2.80 -15.64 -9.50
N MET A 196 -1.65 -15.22 -10.04
CA MET A 196 -1.51 -14.84 -11.45
C MET A 196 -2.60 -13.88 -11.97
N SER A 197 -2.99 -12.90 -11.16
CA SER A 197 -3.90 -11.85 -11.61
C SER A 197 -3.20 -10.97 -12.64
N THR A 198 -3.87 -10.56 -13.72
CA THR A 198 -3.29 -9.70 -14.75
C THR A 198 -4.10 -8.44 -14.95
N LEU A 199 -3.39 -7.35 -15.23
CA LEU A 199 -3.94 -6.10 -15.74
C LEU A 199 -3.22 -5.80 -17.05
N GLU A 200 -4.00 -5.71 -18.13
CA GLU A 200 -3.50 -5.52 -19.48
C GLU A 200 -4.10 -4.27 -20.10
N PHE A 201 -3.28 -3.44 -20.72
CA PHE A 201 -3.68 -2.29 -21.50
C PHE A 201 -3.34 -2.59 -22.95
N ILE A 202 -4.36 -2.66 -23.81
CA ILE A 202 -4.25 -3.00 -25.22
C ILE A 202 -4.67 -1.77 -26.02
N GLN A 203 -3.79 -1.28 -26.88
CA GLN A 203 -4.11 -0.21 -27.82
C GLN A 203 -4.63 -0.84 -29.13
N ASN A 204 -5.87 -0.52 -29.49
CA ASN A 204 -6.55 -0.96 -30.71
C ASN A 204 -6.21 -0.06 -31.91
#